data_AF-A0A524K8G5-F1
#
_entry.id   AF-A0A524K8G5-F1
#
_cell.length_a   1.000
_cell.length_b   1.000
_cell.length_c   1.000
_cell.angle_alpha   90.00
_cell.angle_beta   90.00
_cell.angle_gamma   90.00
#
_symmetry.space_group_name_H-M   'P 1'
#
loop_
_entity.id
_entity.type
_entity.pdbx_description
1 polymer ?
#
loop_
_entity_poly.entity_id
_entity_poly.type
_entity_poly.pdbx_seq_one_letter_code
_entity_poly.pdbx_strand_id
1 'polypeptide(L)'
;KVFSNDEEIPGKLYETDPDRCCELLKVQPVRQAVQEMNVKCWTTGLRCTEGRTRTEYKEIEELDKGIIEALDASGCNMVQKIRYGIIPQLLSNFTSITIYRFEINVKNASILGLVGAGGIGYPLISAIGAFRWNDAGTLLFGLIILVMTIEYLSGRLRKKLATGL
;
A
#
# COMPACT_ATOMS: atom_id res chain seq x y z
N LYS A 1 -14.72 -25.85 3.08
CA LYS A 1 -15.65 -25.70 1.93
C LYS A 1 -14.96 -24.79 0.93
N VAL A 2 -14.82 -25.19 -0.34
CA VAL A 2 -14.30 -24.29 -1.38
C VAL A 2 -15.50 -23.52 -1.91
N PHE A 3 -15.43 -22.19 -1.84
CA PHE A 3 -16.46 -21.30 -2.36
C PHE A 3 -16.01 -20.87 -3.76
N SER A 4 -16.73 -21.31 -4.79
CA SER A 4 -16.55 -20.88 -6.18
C SER A 4 -17.83 -20.21 -6.66
N ASN A 5 -17.68 -19.30 -7.63
CA ASN A 5 -18.81 -18.81 -8.38
C ASN A 5 -18.95 -19.67 -9.64
N ASP A 6 -20.13 -20.26 -9.84
CA ASP A 6 -20.41 -21.20 -10.93
C ASP A 6 -21.03 -20.49 -12.16
N GLU A 7 -21.09 -19.15 -12.16
CA GLU A 7 -21.50 -18.37 -13.33
C GLU A 7 -20.51 -18.55 -14.50
N GLU A 8 -21.03 -18.84 -15.70
CA GLU A 8 -20.24 -18.93 -16.92
C GLU A 8 -19.60 -17.58 -17.24
N ILE A 9 -18.26 -17.55 -17.30
CA ILE A 9 -17.50 -16.34 -17.63
C ILE A 9 -17.76 -16.02 -19.11
N PRO A 10 -18.41 -14.89 -19.45
CA PRO A 10 -18.62 -14.54 -20.84
C PRO A 10 -17.26 -14.35 -21.54
N GLY A 11 -17.12 -14.92 -22.74
CA GLY A 11 -15.91 -14.78 -23.54
C GLY A 11 -15.59 -13.30 -23.80
N LYS A 12 -14.32 -12.90 -23.59
CA LYS A 12 -13.82 -11.51 -23.70
C LYS A 12 -14.32 -10.52 -22.63
N LEU A 13 -14.72 -10.99 -21.45
CA LEU A 13 -15.09 -10.11 -20.31
C LEU A 13 -14.02 -9.05 -19.98
N TYR A 14 -12.73 -9.37 -20.15
CA TYR A 14 -11.63 -8.43 -19.93
C TYR A 14 -11.60 -7.24 -20.90
N GLU A 15 -12.17 -7.36 -22.10
CA GLU A 15 -12.22 -6.26 -23.09
C GLU A 15 -13.40 -5.31 -22.86
N THR A 16 -14.51 -5.81 -22.30
CA THR A 16 -15.76 -5.07 -22.15
C THR A 16 -15.97 -4.53 -20.73
N ASP A 17 -15.58 -5.28 -19.70
CA ASP A 17 -15.73 -4.92 -18.29
C ASP A 17 -14.71 -5.66 -17.39
N PRO A 18 -13.49 -5.10 -17.23
CA PRO A 18 -12.41 -5.75 -16.48
C PRO A 18 -12.68 -5.85 -14.97
N ASP A 19 -13.56 -5.02 -14.42
CA ASP A 19 -13.90 -5.02 -12.98
C ASP A 19 -14.86 -6.17 -12.63
N ARG A 20 -15.77 -6.53 -13.55
CA ARG A 20 -16.74 -7.61 -13.36
C ARG A 20 -16.12 -9.00 -13.22
N CYS A 21 -14.96 -9.22 -13.84
CA CYS A 21 -14.19 -10.46 -13.63
C CYS A 21 -13.73 -10.60 -12.17
N CYS A 22 -13.28 -9.51 -11.54
CA CYS A 22 -12.91 -9.50 -10.13
C CYS A 22 -14.11 -9.72 -9.21
N GLU A 23 -15.28 -9.18 -9.59
CA GLU A 23 -16.51 -9.36 -8.81
C GLU A 23 -16.96 -10.83 -8.77
N LEU A 24 -16.96 -11.47 -9.94
CA LEU A 24 -17.37 -12.87 -10.09
C LEU A 24 -16.40 -13.85 -9.42
N LEU A 25 -15.09 -13.69 -9.64
CA LEU A 25 -14.08 -14.66 -9.20
C LEU A 25 -13.57 -14.43 -7.77
N LYS A 26 -13.62 -13.19 -7.26
CA LYS A 26 -13.06 -12.86 -5.93
C LYS A 26 -14.10 -12.34 -4.94
N VAL A 27 -15.02 -11.47 -5.35
CA VAL A 27 -15.91 -10.79 -4.38
C VAL A 27 -17.08 -11.67 -3.96
N GLN A 28 -17.80 -12.26 -4.91
CA GLN A 28 -18.97 -13.08 -4.61
C GLN A 28 -18.64 -14.33 -3.76
N PRO A 29 -17.58 -15.11 -4.06
CA PRO A 29 -17.25 -16.30 -3.26
C PRO A 29 -16.87 -15.95 -1.82
N VAL A 30 -16.14 -14.85 -1.63
CA VAL A 30 -15.76 -14.37 -0.30
C VAL A 30 -16.98 -13.87 0.49
N ARG A 31 -17.93 -13.19 -0.18
CA ARG A 31 -19.15 -12.71 0.46
C ARG A 31 -20.03 -13.88 0.95
N GLN A 32 -20.15 -14.94 0.14
CA GLN A 32 -20.83 -16.17 0.53
C GLN A 32 -20.13 -16.86 1.70
N ALA A 33 -18.79 -16.96 1.67
CA ALA A 33 -18.01 -17.54 2.75
C ALA A 33 -18.19 -16.79 4.07
N VAL A 34 -18.19 -15.46 4.06
CA VAL A 34 -18.38 -14.61 5.25
C VAL A 34 -19.79 -14.77 5.83
N GLN A 35 -20.82 -14.84 4.97
CA GLN A 35 -22.21 -15.06 5.40
C GLN A 35 -22.40 -16.44 6.04
N GLU A 36 -21.84 -17.50 5.44
CA GLU A 36 -21.97 -18.86 5.96
C GLU A 36 -21.20 -19.06 7.28
N MET A 37 -20.02 -18.44 7.42
CA MET A 37 -19.24 -18.51 8.66
C MET A 37 -19.79 -17.62 9.80
N ASN A 38 -20.82 -16.81 9.54
CA ASN A 38 -21.44 -15.88 10.50
C ASN A 38 -20.42 -15.03 11.29
N VAL A 39 -19.30 -14.67 10.65
CA VAL A 39 -18.22 -13.91 11.28
C VAL A 39 -18.47 -12.40 11.13
N LYS A 40 -18.59 -11.68 12.24
CA LYS A 40 -18.54 -10.20 12.29
C LYS A 40 -17.09 -9.67 12.16
N CYS A 41 -16.26 -10.32 11.36
CA CYS A 41 -14.85 -9.96 11.21
C CYS A 41 -14.71 -8.71 10.32
N TRP A 42 -13.95 -7.72 10.79
CA TRP A 42 -13.51 -6.58 9.98
C TRP A 42 -12.52 -7.07 8.91
N THR A 43 -13.03 -7.39 7.72
CA THR A 43 -12.25 -7.79 6.53
C THR A 43 -11.32 -6.69 5.99
N THR A 44 -11.24 -5.55 6.66
CA THR A 44 -10.50 -4.36 6.24
C THR A 44 -8.98 -4.60 6.19
N GLY A 45 -8.46 -5.55 6.96
CA GLY A 45 -7.02 -5.85 7.01
C GLY A 45 -6.45 -6.51 5.75
N LEU A 46 -7.19 -7.44 5.12
CA LEU A 46 -6.68 -8.20 3.95
C LEU A 46 -6.81 -7.44 2.63
N ARG A 47 -7.80 -6.54 2.49
CA ARG A 47 -8.00 -5.77 1.26
C ARG A 47 -6.92 -4.71 1.02
N CYS A 48 -6.21 -4.28 2.07
CA CYS A 48 -5.10 -3.32 1.93
C CYS A 48 -3.90 -3.90 1.17
N THR A 49 -3.74 -5.23 1.12
CA THR A 49 -2.69 -5.88 0.34
C THR A 49 -3.13 -6.22 -1.09
N GLU A 50 -4.38 -6.62 -1.32
CA GLU A 50 -4.89 -6.95 -2.66
C GLU A 50 -5.28 -5.74 -3.52
N GLY A 51 -5.81 -4.67 -2.92
CA GLY A 51 -6.16 -3.45 -3.65
C GLY A 51 -4.93 -2.74 -4.23
N ARG A 52 -3.78 -2.89 -3.57
CA ARG A 52 -2.54 -2.21 -3.94
C ARG A 52 -1.75 -2.96 -5.01
N THR A 53 -1.79 -4.29 -5.07
CA THR A 53 -1.22 -5.03 -6.22
C THR A 53 -1.87 -4.57 -7.51
N ARG A 54 -3.19 -4.35 -7.51
CA ARG A 54 -3.90 -3.83 -8.69
C ARG A 54 -3.46 -2.42 -9.07
N THR A 55 -3.21 -1.55 -8.10
CA THR A 55 -2.67 -0.19 -8.35
C THR A 55 -1.24 -0.24 -8.86
N GLU A 56 -0.37 -1.07 -8.26
CA GLU A 56 1.01 -1.28 -8.70
C GLU A 56 1.05 -1.86 -10.13
N TYR A 57 0.15 -2.77 -10.48
CA TYR A 57 -0.03 -3.26 -11.87
C TYR A 57 -0.55 -2.16 -12.81
N LYS A 58 -1.52 -1.35 -12.39
CA LYS A 58 -1.99 -0.20 -13.18
C LYS A 58 -0.88 0.82 -13.45
N GLU A 59 -0.03 1.10 -12.46
CA GLU A 59 1.13 1.99 -12.65
C GLU A 59 2.13 1.43 -13.66
N ILE A 60 2.26 0.10 -13.77
CA ILE A 60 3.05 -0.56 -14.82
C ILE A 60 2.35 -0.48 -16.19
N GLU A 61 1.02 -0.56 -16.24
CA GLU A 61 0.23 -0.43 -17.47
C GLU A 61 0.14 1.01 -17.99
N GLU A 62 0.17 1.99 -17.09
CA GLU A 62 0.17 3.44 -17.36
C GLU A 62 1.57 4.01 -17.67
N LEU A 63 2.60 3.17 -17.72
CA LEU A 63 3.96 3.59 -18.05
C LEU A 63 3.99 4.29 -19.42
N ASP A 64 4.71 5.42 -19.52
CA ASP A 64 4.73 6.22 -20.74
C ASP A 64 5.40 5.45 -21.89
N LYS A 65 4.55 5.01 -22.83
CA LYS A 65 4.96 4.26 -24.02
C LYS A 65 5.82 5.11 -24.95
N GLY A 66 5.72 6.44 -24.90
CA GLY A 66 6.53 7.35 -25.71
C GLY A 66 8.02 7.22 -25.46
N ILE A 67 8.44 6.96 -24.21
CA ILE A 67 9.85 6.72 -23.87
C ILE A 67 10.35 5.39 -24.47
N ILE A 68 9.49 4.37 -24.52
CA ILE A 68 9.83 3.07 -25.10
C ILE A 68 9.93 3.18 -26.63
N GLU A 69 8.99 3.90 -27.26
CA GLU A 69 8.98 4.16 -28.71
C GLU A 69 10.20 5.00 -29.15
N ALA A 70 10.60 6.00 -28.37
CA ALA A 70 11.79 6.81 -28.64
C ALA A 70 13.09 5.99 -28.54
N LEU A 71 13.18 5.07 -27.57
CA LEU A 71 14.32 4.14 -27.45
C LEU A 71 14.33 3.12 -28.60
N ASP A 72 13.15 2.73 -29.11
CA ASP A 72 13.04 1.85 -30.27
C ASP A 72 13.49 2.55 -31.56
N ALA A 73 13.08 3.81 -31.76
CA ALA A 73 13.53 4.66 -32.87
C ALA A 73 15.05 4.92 -32.82
N SER A 74 15.65 4.85 -31.63
CA SER A 74 17.11 4.99 -31.43
C SER A 74 17.88 3.68 -31.65
N GLY A 75 17.22 2.56 -32.00
CA GLY A 75 17.85 1.28 -32.28
C GLY A 75 18.36 0.53 -31.03
N CYS A 76 17.83 0.83 -29.84
CA CYS A 76 18.26 0.18 -28.60
C CYS A 76 17.81 -1.28 -28.48
N ASN A 77 18.72 -2.14 -27.99
CA ASN A 77 18.41 -3.53 -27.69
C ASN A 77 17.41 -3.64 -26.51
N MET A 78 16.68 -4.75 -26.40
CA MET A 78 15.65 -4.99 -25.38
C MET A 78 16.17 -4.76 -23.95
N VAL A 79 17.41 -5.18 -23.66
CA VAL A 79 18.04 -4.99 -22.35
C VAL A 79 18.32 -3.52 -22.05
N GLN A 80 18.70 -2.73 -23.06
CA GLN A 80 18.91 -1.29 -22.92
C GLN A 80 17.57 -0.57 -22.70
N LYS A 81 16.52 -0.99 -23.40
CA LYS A 81 15.15 -0.45 -23.20
C LYS A 81 14.65 -0.67 -21.77
N ILE A 82 14.83 -1.86 -21.22
CA ILE A 82 14.43 -2.15 -19.84
C ILE A 82 15.23 -1.29 -18.86
N ARG A 83 16.57 -1.22 -19.02
CA ARG A 83 17.45 -0.54 -18.08
C ARG A 83 17.30 0.98 -18.06
N TYR A 84 17.10 1.59 -19.22
CA TYR A 84 17.11 3.05 -19.37
C TYR A 84 15.72 3.66 -19.59
N GLY A 85 14.73 2.86 -20.01
CA GLY A 85 13.34 3.30 -20.14
C GLY A 85 12.52 2.90 -18.92
N ILE A 86 12.41 1.59 -18.67
CA ILE A 86 11.42 1.04 -17.72
C ILE A 86 11.88 1.16 -16.26
N ILE A 87 13.12 0.75 -15.95
CA ILE A 87 13.67 0.78 -14.59
C ILE A 87 13.60 2.19 -13.95
N PRO A 88 14.06 3.29 -14.59
CA PRO A 88 14.03 4.60 -13.96
C PRO A 88 12.59 5.12 -13.74
N GLN A 89 11.66 4.83 -14.67
CA GLN A 89 10.25 5.19 -14.52
C GLN A 89 9.61 4.47 -13.34
N LEU A 90 9.86 3.17 -13.22
CA LEU A 90 9.36 2.37 -12.10
C LEU A 90 9.99 2.80 -10.77
N LEU A 91 11.31 3.05 -10.72
CA LEU A 91 11.99 3.44 -9.48
C LEU A 91 11.41 4.71 -8.85
N SER A 92 11.00 5.69 -9.66
CA SER A 92 10.37 6.93 -9.17
C SER A 92 9.07 6.64 -8.40
N ASN A 93 8.22 5.78 -8.96
CA ASN A 93 6.98 5.34 -8.32
C ASN A 93 7.24 4.46 -7.10
N PHE A 94 8.13 3.47 -7.22
CA PHE A 94 8.49 2.59 -6.10
C PHE A 94 9.08 3.34 -4.90
N THR A 95 9.89 4.37 -5.14
CA THR A 95 10.47 5.18 -4.05
C THR A 95 9.38 5.92 -3.29
N SER A 96 8.42 6.51 -4.00
CA SER A 96 7.27 7.20 -3.40
C SER A 96 6.41 6.25 -2.55
N ILE A 97 6.16 5.04 -3.06
CA ILE A 97 5.41 4.00 -2.34
C ILE A 97 6.17 3.53 -1.10
N THR A 98 7.49 3.35 -1.21
CA THR A 98 8.34 2.88 -0.11
C THR A 98 8.36 3.89 1.04
N ILE A 99 8.51 5.18 0.73
CA ILE A 99 8.46 6.26 1.73
C ILE A 99 7.11 6.29 2.44
N TYR A 100 6.01 6.20 1.68
CA TYR A 100 4.66 6.17 2.27
C TYR A 100 4.45 4.92 3.16
N ARG A 101 4.95 3.76 2.73
CA ARG A 101 4.88 2.52 3.53
C ARG A 101 5.72 2.62 4.81
N PHE A 102 6.88 3.27 4.76
CA PHE A 102 7.67 3.52 5.94
C PHE A 102 6.90 4.37 6.96
N GLU A 103 6.27 5.47 6.51
CA GLU A 103 5.46 6.34 7.36
C GLU A 103 4.31 5.59 8.05
N ILE A 104 3.54 4.79 7.28
CA ILE A 104 2.41 4.05 7.85
C ILE A 104 2.86 2.95 8.81
N ASN A 105 4.00 2.30 8.54
CA ASN A 105 4.56 1.29 9.43
C ASN A 105 4.98 1.89 10.77
N VAL A 106 5.58 3.09 10.78
CA VAL A 106 5.92 3.80 12.02
C VAL A 106 4.65 4.13 12.83
N LYS A 107 3.60 4.63 12.18
CA LYS A 107 2.30 4.90 12.83
C LYS A 107 1.70 3.62 13.41
N ASN A 108 1.66 2.55 12.63
CA ASN A 108 1.14 1.27 13.08
C ASN A 108 1.94 0.72 14.27
N ALA A 109 3.28 0.85 14.27
CA ALA A 109 4.12 0.46 15.39
C ALA A 109 3.84 1.29 16.67
N SER A 110 3.55 2.58 16.52
CA SER A 110 3.14 3.42 17.65
C SER A 110 1.76 3.04 18.21
N ILE A 111 0.79 2.72 17.34
CA ILE A 111 -0.55 2.26 17.73
C ILE A 111 -0.48 0.88 18.39
N LEU A 112 0.28 -0.07 17.82
CA LEU A 112 0.49 -1.39 18.42
C LEU A 112 1.14 -1.31 19.81
N GLY A 113 2.03 -0.34 20.02
CA GLY A 113 2.64 -0.07 21.32
C GLY A 113 1.60 0.30 22.39
N LEU A 114 0.50 0.97 22.01
CA LEU A 114 -0.58 1.34 22.94
C LEU A 114 -1.44 0.14 23.36
N VAL A 115 -1.62 -0.86 22.50
CA VAL A 115 -2.35 -2.11 22.84
C VAL A 115 -1.49 -3.14 23.57
N GLY A 116 -0.23 -2.80 23.92
CA GLY A 116 0.64 -3.66 24.70
C GLY A 116 1.39 -4.73 23.90
N ALA A 117 1.35 -4.68 22.56
CA ALA A 117 2.09 -5.60 21.69
C ALA A 117 3.61 -5.29 21.63
N GLY A 118 4.08 -4.29 22.39
CA GLY A 118 5.44 -3.75 22.30
C GLY A 118 5.59 -2.75 21.14
N GLY A 119 6.64 -1.93 21.17
CA GLY A 119 6.94 -0.94 20.11
C GLY A 119 7.21 0.47 20.64
N ILE A 120 7.28 1.45 19.73
CA ILE A 120 7.62 2.86 20.03
C ILE A 120 6.60 3.49 21.01
N GLY A 121 5.33 3.05 20.97
CA GLY A 121 4.27 3.53 21.87
C GLY A 121 4.21 2.83 23.24
N TYR A 122 4.99 1.77 23.47
CA TYR A 122 4.94 1.00 24.72
C TYR A 122 5.30 1.79 25.99
N PRO A 123 6.31 2.69 25.99
CA PRO A 123 6.64 3.48 27.18
C PRO A 123 5.47 4.35 27.66
N LEU A 124 4.65 4.84 26.72
CA LEU A 124 3.51 5.69 27.01
C LEU A 124 2.42 4.92 27.78
N ILE A 125 2.02 3.74 27.29
CA ILE A 125 1.02 2.92 27.98
C ILE A 125 1.53 2.42 29.34
N SER A 126 2.83 2.14 29.45
CA SER A 126 3.45 1.78 30.73
C SER A 126 3.43 2.92 31.74
N ALA A 127 3.70 4.17 31.32
CA ALA A 127 3.64 5.33 32.20
C ALA A 127 2.21 5.65 32.66
N ILE A 128 1.22 5.48 31.77
CA ILE A 128 -0.20 5.60 32.09
C ILE A 128 -0.61 4.52 33.11
N GLY A 129 -0.20 3.26 32.90
CA GLY A 129 -0.48 2.16 33.83
C GLY A 129 0.16 2.34 35.21
N ALA A 130 1.28 3.06 35.29
CA ALA A 130 1.93 3.41 36.55
C ALA A 130 1.38 4.69 37.22
N PHE A 131 0.30 5.28 36.69
CA PHE A 131 -0.29 6.56 37.15
C PHE A 131 0.70 7.74 37.17
N ARG A 132 1.75 7.68 36.33
CA ARG A 132 2.78 8.72 36.21
C ARG A 132 2.40 9.74 35.14
N TRP A 133 1.45 10.61 35.45
CA TRP A 133 0.86 11.58 34.49
C TRP A 133 1.87 12.55 33.89
N ASN A 134 2.86 12.99 34.66
CA ASN A 134 3.94 13.86 34.16
C ASN A 134 4.77 13.16 33.07
N ASP A 135 5.18 11.92 33.32
CA ASP A 135 5.97 11.14 32.36
C ASP A 135 5.15 10.75 31.13
N ALA A 136 3.87 10.40 31.33
CA ALA A 136 2.95 10.12 30.24
C ALA A 136 2.78 11.34 29.30
N GLY A 137 2.67 12.55 29.87
CA GLY A 137 2.60 13.79 29.09
C GLY A 137 3.85 14.04 28.25
N THR A 138 5.04 13.88 28.84
CA THR A 138 6.32 14.03 28.12
C THR A 138 6.47 13.01 27.00
N LEU A 139 6.12 11.74 27.26
CA LEU A 139 6.19 10.68 26.25
C LEU A 139 5.20 10.88 25.11
N LEU A 140 3.98 11.29 25.41
CA LEU A 140 2.96 11.60 24.40
C LEU A 140 3.42 12.76 23.51
N PHE A 141 3.92 13.84 24.11
CA PHE A 141 4.41 15.00 23.37
C PHE A 141 5.62 14.64 22.49
N GLY A 142 6.56 13.87 23.02
CA GLY A 142 7.71 13.37 22.27
C GLY A 142 7.30 12.48 21.08
N LEU A 143 6.31 11.61 21.26
CA LEU A 143 5.78 10.76 20.20
C LEU A 143 5.14 11.59 19.07
N ILE A 144 4.36 12.61 19.42
CA ILE A 144 3.74 13.52 18.43
C ILE A 144 4.82 14.21 17.61
N ILE A 145 5.84 14.78 18.26
CA ILE A 145 6.95 15.44 17.56
C ILE A 145 7.68 14.46 16.63
N LEU A 146 7.95 13.24 17.10
CA LEU A 146 8.62 12.21 16.30
C LEU A 146 7.81 11.89 15.03
N VAL A 147 6.51 11.61 15.18
CA VAL A 147 5.65 11.29 14.04
C VAL A 147 5.53 12.47 13.09
N MET A 148 5.31 13.69 13.60
CA MET A 148 5.26 14.90 12.76
C MET A 148 6.56 15.15 12.00
N THR A 149 7.71 14.89 12.62
CA THR A 149 9.03 15.02 11.97
C THR A 149 9.15 14.04 10.80
N ILE A 150 8.72 12.80 11.00
CA ILE A 150 8.76 11.75 9.96
C ILE A 150 7.79 12.09 8.82
N GLU A 151 6.57 12.53 9.12
CA GLU A 151 5.59 12.99 8.13
C GLU A 151 6.12 14.16 7.31
N TYR A 152 6.72 15.15 7.97
CA TYR A 152 7.30 16.32 7.30
C TYR A 152 8.44 15.91 6.36
N LEU A 153 9.36 15.07 6.82
CA LEU A 153 10.50 14.61 6.04
C LEU A 153 10.04 13.78 4.84
N SER A 154 9.09 12.87 5.06
CA SER A 154 8.49 12.00 4.04
C SER A 154 7.73 12.82 2.99
N GLY A 155 6.96 13.81 3.42
CA GLY A 155 6.26 14.74 2.53
C GLY A 155 7.23 15.59 1.69
N ARG A 156 8.35 16.03 2.27
CA ARG A 156 9.37 16.80 1.55
C ARG A 156 10.11 15.94 0.52
N LEU A 157 10.47 14.70 0.88
CA LEU A 157 11.07 13.73 -0.04
C LEU A 157 10.14 13.43 -1.20
N ARG A 158 8.85 13.21 -0.93
CA ARG A 158 7.85 12.95 -1.97
C ARG A 158 7.62 14.15 -2.90
N LYS A 159 7.60 15.37 -2.35
CA LYS A 159 7.53 16.60 -3.15
C LYS A 159 8.75 16.75 -4.07
N LYS A 160 9.96 16.44 -3.59
CA LYS A 160 11.17 16.44 -4.41
C LYS A 160 11.10 15.42 -5.54
N LEU A 161 10.60 14.21 -5.27
CA LEU A 161 10.42 13.17 -6.30
C LEU A 161 9.37 13.58 -7.35
N ALA A 162 8.27 14.21 -6.92
CA ALA A 162 7.20 14.64 -7.83
C ALA A 162 7.54 15.88 -8.67
N THR A 163 8.44 16.74 -8.20
CA THR A 163 8.82 17.99 -8.89
C THR A 163 9.96 17.76 -9.91
N GLY A 164 10.41 16.52 -10.06
CA GLY A 164 11.55 16.18 -10.90
C GLY A 164 12.86 16.48 -10.19
N LEU A 165 13.79 15.52 -10.30
CA LEU A 165 15.19 15.69 -9.97
C LEU A 165 15.88 16.51 -11.07
#